data_AF-A0A7C5SS54-F1
#
_entry.id   AF-A0A7C5SS54-F1
#
_cell.length_a   1.000
_cell.length_b   1.000
_cell.length_c   1.000
_cell.angle_alpha   90.00
_cell.angle_beta   90.00
_cell.angle_gamma   90.00
#
_symmetry.space_group_name_H-M   'P 1'
#
loop_
_entity.id
_entity.type
_entity.pdbx_description
1 polymer ?
#
loop_
_entity_poly.entity_id
_entity_poly.type
_entity_poly.pdbx_seq_one_letter_code
_entity_poly.pdbx_strand_id
1 'polypeptide(L)'
;KAKRNFAKSVNFGLLYGMGPKKLSAELGISQGEAKEIIANYFASFPTVKQFLEGIQEQVKIDGFVETILGRRRFFDYENANGMQKAAFMRESVNTVFQGSAADLIKLSMLQIDTMIEDGELDARMLLQIHDELIFEIAESEVERIGSRFVKTMEDIYPLNVPLECSMSVGENWGELK
;
A
#
# COMPACT_ATOMS: atom_id res chain seq x y z
N LYS A 1 -8.69 21.04 3.36
CA LYS A 1 -7.45 20.34 3.83
C LYS A 1 -7.68 19.60 5.15
N ALA A 2 -8.13 20.23 6.25
CA ALA A 2 -8.37 19.55 7.54
C ALA A 2 -9.32 18.33 7.47
N LYS A 3 -10.48 18.45 6.82
CA LYS A 3 -11.43 17.33 6.62
C LYS A 3 -10.86 16.17 5.79
N ARG A 4 -9.94 16.44 4.84
CA ARG A 4 -9.29 15.41 4.00
C ARG A 4 -8.22 14.66 4.79
N ASN A 5 -7.43 15.37 5.60
CA ASN A 5 -6.44 14.73 6.48
C ASN A 5 -7.13 13.88 7.55
N PHE A 6 -8.26 14.36 8.09
CA PHE A 6 -9.12 13.59 9.00
C PHE A 6 -9.59 12.27 8.38
N ALA A 7 -10.19 12.32 7.19
CA ALA A 7 -10.64 11.11 6.49
C ALA A 7 -9.47 10.17 6.14
N LYS A 8 -8.30 10.72 5.80
CA LYS A 8 -7.09 9.94 5.53
C LYS A 8 -6.62 9.18 6.78
N SER A 9 -6.48 9.85 7.93
CA SER A 9 -6.10 9.20 9.20
C SER A 9 -7.10 8.12 9.61
N VAL A 10 -8.40 8.36 9.42
CA VAL A 10 -9.43 7.34 9.68
C VAL A 10 -9.27 6.15 8.73
N ASN A 11 -9.22 6.36 7.41
CA ASN A 11 -9.12 5.26 6.45
C ASN A 11 -7.88 4.40 6.67
N PHE A 12 -6.70 5.02 6.77
CA PHE A 12 -5.46 4.27 6.99
C PHE A 12 -5.39 3.67 8.40
N GLY A 13 -5.82 4.41 9.42
CA GLY A 13 -5.84 3.90 10.79
C GLY A 13 -6.72 2.66 10.92
N LEU A 14 -7.92 2.69 10.36
CA LEU A 14 -8.88 1.59 10.50
C LEU A 14 -8.51 0.38 9.64
N LEU A 15 -7.97 0.57 8.44
CA LEU A 15 -7.41 -0.52 7.63
C LEU A 15 -6.30 -1.27 8.38
N TYR A 16 -5.54 -0.59 9.23
CA TYR A 16 -4.44 -1.17 10.01
C TYR A 16 -4.81 -1.50 11.47
N GLY A 17 -6.10 -1.62 11.78
CA GLY A 17 -6.58 -2.09 13.08
C GLY A 17 -6.39 -1.10 14.22
N MET A 18 -6.42 0.20 13.94
CA MET A 18 -6.38 1.25 14.96
C MET A 18 -7.63 1.19 15.84
N GLY A 19 -7.45 0.92 17.13
CA GLY A 19 -8.54 0.92 18.10
C GLY A 19 -8.99 2.34 18.51
N PRO A 20 -10.16 2.46 19.17
CA PRO A 20 -10.74 3.75 19.55
C PRO A 20 -9.82 4.67 20.36
N LYS A 21 -8.97 4.11 21.23
CA LYS A 21 -8.02 4.87 22.06
C LYS A 21 -6.93 5.56 21.23
N LYS A 22 -6.42 4.90 20.19
CA LYS A 22 -5.37 5.47 19.34
C LYS A 22 -5.98 6.50 18.38
N LEU A 23 -7.16 6.18 17.84
CA LEU A 23 -7.91 7.10 16.99
C LEU A 23 -8.31 8.38 17.74
N SER A 24 -8.76 8.26 18.99
CA SER A 24 -9.10 9.43 19.82
C SER A 24 -7.90 10.34 20.05
N ALA A 25 -6.71 9.76 20.28
CA ALA A 25 -5.48 10.52 20.50
C ALA A 25 -5.00 11.22 19.21
N GLU A 26 -5.08 10.54 18.06
CA GLU A 26 -4.64 11.10 16.78
C GLU A 26 -5.56 12.22 16.28
N LEU A 27 -6.86 12.11 16.55
CA LEU A 27 -7.86 13.09 16.13
C LEU A 27 -8.14 14.17 17.20
N GLY A 28 -7.64 14.01 18.42
CA GLY A 28 -7.93 14.93 19.53
C GLY A 28 -9.40 14.94 19.95
N ILE A 29 -10.09 13.80 19.85
CA ILE A 29 -11.52 13.62 20.17
C ILE A 29 -11.70 12.68 21.36
N SER A 30 -12.92 12.54 21.88
CA SER A 30 -13.22 11.56 22.94
C SER A 30 -13.16 10.11 22.42
N GLN A 31 -12.93 9.15 23.31
CA GLN A 31 -13.02 7.73 22.94
C GLN A 31 -14.45 7.31 22.52
N GLY A 32 -15.48 8.00 23.02
CA GLY A 32 -16.87 7.76 22.62
C GLY A 32 -17.08 8.11 21.15
N GLU A 33 -16.71 9.32 20.76
CA GLU A 33 -16.77 9.77 19.35
C GLU A 33 -15.92 8.88 18.44
N ALA A 34 -14.71 8.49 18.89
CA ALA A 34 -13.88 7.57 18.13
C ALA A 34 -14.56 6.20 17.90
N LYS A 35 -15.26 5.64 18.89
CA LYS A 35 -16.03 4.40 18.73
C LYS A 35 -17.16 4.56 17.71
N GLU A 36 -17.88 5.68 17.75
CA GLU A 36 -18.96 5.97 16.80
C GLU A 36 -18.43 6.10 15.37
N ILE A 37 -17.31 6.80 15.17
CA ILE A 37 -16.66 6.91 13.86
C ILE A 37 -16.29 5.53 13.31
N ILE A 38 -15.69 4.68 14.15
CA ILE A 38 -15.30 3.31 13.77
C ILE A 38 -16.53 2.48 13.37
N ALA A 39 -17.58 2.54 14.18
CA ALA A 39 -18.82 1.81 13.92
C ALA A 39 -19.46 2.27 12.60
N ASN A 40 -19.56 3.58 12.38
CA ASN A 40 -20.14 4.17 11.17
C ASN A 40 -19.31 3.84 9.91
N TYR A 41 -17.97 3.80 10.04
CA TYR A 41 -17.09 3.42 8.95
C TYR A 41 -17.36 1.97 8.50
N PHE A 42 -17.35 1.01 9.43
CA PHE A 42 -17.60 -0.39 9.09
C PHE A 42 -19.06 -0.68 8.74
N ALA A 43 -20.01 0.14 9.19
CA ALA A 43 -21.39 0.09 8.71
C ALA A 43 -21.51 0.53 7.25
N SER A 44 -20.74 1.54 6.84
CA SER A 44 -20.66 2.00 5.45
C SER A 44 -19.90 1.02 4.55
N PHE A 45 -18.89 0.34 5.09
CA PHE A 45 -18.00 -0.58 4.37
C PHE A 45 -17.97 -1.98 5.01
N PRO A 46 -19.09 -2.73 5.01
CA PRO A 46 -19.19 -4.01 5.71
C PRO A 46 -18.27 -5.09 5.12
N THR A 47 -18.04 -5.06 3.80
CA THR A 47 -17.14 -5.99 3.11
C THR A 47 -15.68 -5.79 3.50
N VAL A 48 -15.26 -4.55 3.79
CA VAL A 48 -13.91 -4.25 4.29
C VAL A 48 -13.71 -4.91 5.65
N LYS A 49 -14.68 -4.79 6.55
CA LYS A 49 -14.61 -5.44 7.87
C LYS A 49 -14.45 -6.95 7.73
N GLN A 50 -15.31 -7.59 6.93
CA GLN A 50 -15.27 -9.03 6.69
C GLN A 50 -13.93 -9.47 6.10
N PHE A 51 -13.37 -8.71 5.17
CA PHE A 51 -12.08 -9.00 4.57
C PHE A 51 -10.93 -8.93 5.60
N LEU A 52 -10.89 -7.88 6.42
CA LEU A 52 -9.88 -7.72 7.47
C LEU A 52 -9.97 -8.84 8.53
N GLU A 53 -11.19 -9.19 8.94
CA GLU A 53 -11.45 -10.30 9.86
C GLU A 53 -11.05 -11.65 9.24
N GLY A 54 -11.28 -11.83 7.94
CA GLY A 54 -10.86 -13.02 7.19
C GLY A 54 -9.35 -13.22 7.16
N ILE A 55 -8.57 -12.17 6.88
CA ILE A 55 -7.09 -12.22 6.93
C ILE A 55 -6.62 -12.62 8.34
N GLN A 56 -7.27 -12.05 9.34
CA GLN A 56 -6.98 -12.29 10.75
C GLN A 56 -7.29 -13.72 11.17
N GLU A 57 -8.39 -14.30 10.68
CA GLU A 57 -8.73 -15.69 10.91
C GLU A 57 -7.77 -16.64 10.18
N GLN A 58 -7.35 -16.28 8.96
CA GLN A 58 -6.41 -17.05 8.15
C GLN A 58 -5.09 -17.33 8.90
N VAL A 59 -4.59 -16.34 9.64
CA VAL A 59 -3.40 -16.48 10.49
C VAL A 59 -3.58 -17.50 11.61
N LYS A 60 -4.78 -17.58 12.19
CA LYS A 60 -5.05 -18.51 13.30
C LYS A 60 -5.12 -19.95 12.83
N ILE A 61 -5.65 -20.16 11.62
CA ILE A 61 -5.91 -21.49 11.06
C ILE A 61 -4.66 -22.00 10.32
N ASP A 62 -4.12 -21.22 9.39
CA ASP A 62 -3.05 -21.67 8.50
C ASP A 62 -1.65 -21.26 8.97
N GLY A 63 -1.56 -20.30 9.90
CA GLY A 63 -0.28 -19.79 10.38
C GLY A 63 0.47 -18.93 9.37
N PHE A 64 -0.16 -18.48 8.27
CA PHE A 64 0.43 -17.55 7.31
C PHE A 64 -0.62 -16.69 6.60
N VAL A 65 -0.15 -15.66 5.90
CA VAL A 65 -0.94 -14.92 4.90
C VAL A 65 -0.17 -14.80 3.60
N GLU A 66 -0.89 -14.55 2.51
CA GLU A 66 -0.34 -14.39 1.16
C GLU A 66 -0.58 -12.98 0.61
N THR A 67 0.36 -12.51 -0.21
CA THR A 67 0.16 -11.34 -1.06
C THR A 67 -0.57 -11.71 -2.34
N ILE A 68 -0.92 -10.71 -3.16
CA ILE A 68 -1.65 -10.94 -4.43
C ILE A 68 -0.92 -11.86 -5.41
N LEU A 69 0.43 -11.90 -5.36
CA LEU A 69 1.24 -12.84 -6.16
C LEU A 69 1.63 -14.13 -5.39
N GLY A 70 1.03 -14.37 -4.23
CA GLY A 70 1.23 -15.61 -3.47
C GLY A 70 2.49 -15.65 -2.60
N ARG A 71 3.19 -14.53 -2.36
CA ARG A 71 4.29 -14.52 -1.37
C ARG A 71 3.72 -14.70 0.04
N ARG A 72 4.26 -15.68 0.77
CA ARG A 72 3.83 -16.01 2.13
C ARG A 72 4.64 -15.30 3.21
N ARG A 73 3.96 -14.92 4.30
CA ARG A 73 4.59 -14.61 5.60
C ARG A 73 3.97 -15.48 6.68
N PHE A 74 4.82 -16.17 7.41
CA PHE A 74 4.43 -17.11 8.47
C PHE A 74 4.37 -16.42 9.84
N PHE A 75 3.46 -16.90 10.68
CA PHE A 75 3.19 -16.44 12.03
C PHE A 75 3.01 -17.64 12.95
N ASP A 76 3.79 -17.72 14.02
CA ASP A 76 3.65 -18.76 15.03
C ASP A 76 2.54 -18.41 16.04
N TYR A 77 1.29 -18.37 15.55
CA TYR A 77 0.16 -17.88 16.33
C TYR A 77 -0.20 -18.80 17.50
N GLU A 78 -0.06 -20.12 17.34
CA GLU A 78 -0.40 -21.10 18.37
C GLU A 78 0.44 -20.91 19.63
N ASN A 79 1.75 -20.71 19.48
CA ASN A 79 2.70 -20.56 20.58
C ASN A 79 2.84 -19.11 21.09
N ALA A 80 2.16 -18.16 20.45
CA ALA A 80 2.25 -16.75 20.80
C ALA A 80 1.49 -16.38 22.09
N ASN A 81 2.09 -15.51 22.90
CA ASN A 81 1.39 -14.88 24.03
C ASN A 81 0.38 -13.83 23.55
N GLY A 82 -0.46 -13.30 24.45
CA GLY A 82 -1.53 -12.36 24.08
C GLY A 82 -1.05 -11.08 23.38
N MET A 83 0.12 -10.55 23.76
CA MET A 83 0.71 -9.38 23.12
C MET A 83 1.20 -9.71 21.70
N GLN A 84 1.86 -10.85 21.53
CA GLN A 84 2.32 -11.34 20.22
C GLN A 84 1.15 -11.64 19.29
N LYS A 85 0.10 -12.31 19.79
CA LYS A 85 -1.13 -12.56 19.03
C LYS A 85 -1.71 -11.25 18.50
N ALA A 86 -1.86 -10.23 19.35
CA ALA A 86 -2.36 -8.93 18.92
C ALA A 86 -1.43 -8.25 17.89
N ALA A 87 -0.12 -8.45 17.98
CA ALA A 87 0.84 -7.95 16.98
C ALA A 87 0.69 -8.69 15.64
N PHE A 88 0.64 -10.02 15.64
CA PHE A 88 0.48 -10.84 14.44
C PHE A 88 -0.80 -10.50 13.68
N MET A 89 -1.91 -10.22 14.39
CA MET A 89 -3.17 -9.81 13.76
C MET A 89 -3.09 -8.46 13.03
N ARG A 90 -2.24 -7.54 13.47
CA ARG A 90 -1.99 -6.27 12.77
C ARG A 90 -1.00 -6.46 11.63
N GLU A 91 0.05 -7.23 11.89
CA GLU A 91 1.14 -7.48 10.95
C GLU A 91 0.67 -8.28 9.73
N SER A 92 -0.25 -9.23 9.91
CA SER A 92 -0.83 -10.01 8.83
C SER A 92 -1.62 -9.15 7.86
N VAL A 93 -2.49 -8.28 8.38
CA VAL A 93 -3.23 -7.30 7.59
C VAL A 93 -2.26 -6.40 6.82
N ASN A 94 -1.27 -5.81 7.51
CA ASN A 94 -0.25 -4.98 6.85
C ASN A 94 0.49 -5.74 5.76
N THR A 95 0.81 -7.02 5.98
CA THR A 95 1.54 -7.86 5.04
C THR A 95 0.76 -8.06 3.76
N VAL A 96 -0.54 -8.33 3.84
CA VAL A 96 -1.37 -8.50 2.64
C VAL A 96 -1.36 -7.21 1.82
N PHE A 97 -1.61 -6.05 2.43
CA PHE A 97 -1.68 -4.78 1.70
C PHE A 97 -0.31 -4.28 1.20
N GLN A 98 0.64 -4.07 2.10
CA GLN A 98 1.97 -3.53 1.75
C GLN A 98 2.77 -4.53 0.93
N GLY A 99 2.65 -5.82 1.24
CA GLY A 99 3.29 -6.87 0.47
C GLY A 99 2.75 -6.94 -0.96
N SER A 100 1.43 -6.82 -1.15
CA SER A 100 0.86 -6.78 -2.50
C SER A 100 1.27 -5.51 -3.26
N ALA A 101 1.31 -4.34 -2.61
CA ALA A 101 1.84 -3.13 -3.25
C ALA A 101 3.32 -3.31 -3.67
N ALA A 102 4.13 -3.94 -2.81
CA ALA A 102 5.52 -4.26 -3.09
C ALA A 102 5.68 -5.30 -4.22
N ASP A 103 4.68 -6.16 -4.45
CA ASP A 103 4.66 -7.06 -5.59
C ASP A 103 4.51 -6.29 -6.90
N LEU A 104 3.51 -5.42 -6.95
CA LEU A 104 3.18 -4.65 -8.14
C LEU A 104 4.34 -3.74 -8.55
N ILE A 105 4.92 -3.01 -7.61
CA ILE A 105 6.05 -2.12 -7.92
C ILE A 105 7.26 -2.90 -8.45
N LYS A 106 7.53 -4.10 -7.91
CA LYS A 106 8.64 -4.94 -8.38
C LYS A 106 8.39 -5.51 -9.77
N LEU A 107 7.16 -5.91 -10.08
CA LEU A 107 6.80 -6.28 -11.45
C LEU A 107 7.00 -5.10 -12.40
N SER A 108 6.57 -3.89 -12.01
CA SER A 108 6.77 -2.69 -12.81
C SER A 108 8.24 -2.40 -13.04
N MET A 109 9.07 -2.54 -12.00
CA MET A 109 10.52 -2.36 -12.11
C MET A 109 11.12 -3.32 -13.14
N LEU A 110 10.81 -4.62 -13.06
CA LEU A 110 11.33 -5.62 -13.99
C LEU A 110 10.88 -5.34 -15.44
N GLN A 111 9.62 -4.97 -15.62
CA GLN A 111 9.05 -4.68 -16.93
C GLN A 111 9.68 -3.42 -17.55
N ILE A 112 9.93 -2.38 -16.75
CA ILE A 112 10.60 -1.15 -17.17
C ILE A 112 12.07 -1.40 -17.48
N ASP A 113 12.76 -2.15 -16.61
CA ASP A 113 14.17 -2.49 -16.76
C ASP A 113 14.41 -3.28 -18.05
N THR A 114 13.52 -4.22 -18.38
CA THR A 114 13.55 -4.95 -19.66
C THR A 114 13.50 -4.00 -20.87
N MET A 115 12.61 -2.98 -20.86
CA MET A 115 12.53 -2.01 -21.96
C MET A 115 13.79 -1.17 -22.11
N ILE A 116 14.50 -0.91 -21.00
CA ILE A 116 15.77 -0.18 -21.00
C ILE A 116 16.89 -1.08 -21.53
N GLU A 117 17.00 -2.31 -21.03
CA GLU A 117 18.03 -3.28 -21.46
C GLU A 117 17.90 -3.67 -22.93
N ASP A 118 16.67 -3.79 -23.45
CA ASP A 118 16.39 -4.06 -24.86
C ASP A 118 16.65 -2.83 -25.77
N GLY A 119 16.97 -1.68 -25.18
CA GLY A 119 17.26 -0.43 -25.89
C GLY A 119 16.03 0.30 -26.45
N GLU A 120 14.82 -0.05 -26.00
CA GLU A 120 13.59 0.65 -26.38
C GLU A 120 13.50 2.05 -25.77
N LEU A 121 14.08 2.22 -24.56
CA LEU A 121 14.03 3.44 -23.78
C LEU A 121 15.44 3.77 -23.23
N ASP A 122 15.92 4.98 -23.50
CA ASP A 122 17.17 5.48 -22.94
C ASP A 122 16.90 6.20 -21.61
N ALA A 123 16.95 5.44 -20.52
CA ALA A 123 16.67 5.90 -19.17
C ALA A 123 17.47 5.08 -18.16
N ARG A 124 17.67 5.64 -16.96
CA ARG A 124 18.31 4.94 -15.85
C ARG A 124 17.47 5.01 -14.60
N MET A 125 17.05 3.87 -14.06
CA MET A 125 16.43 3.82 -12.72
C MET A 125 17.48 4.11 -11.65
N LEU A 126 17.22 5.10 -10.81
CA LEU A 126 18.11 5.53 -9.73
C LEU A 126 17.71 4.91 -8.39
N LEU A 127 16.43 5.05 -8.03
CA LEU A 127 15.91 4.70 -6.72
C LEU A 127 14.48 4.18 -6.81
N GLN A 128 14.14 3.34 -5.84
CA GLN A 128 12.76 3.01 -5.51
C GLN A 128 12.49 3.43 -4.07
N ILE A 129 11.38 4.14 -3.85
CA ILE A 129 10.99 4.67 -2.55
C ILE A 129 9.51 4.35 -2.34
N HIS A 130 9.24 3.26 -1.63
CA HIS A 130 7.88 2.77 -1.38
C HIS A 130 7.08 2.52 -2.68
N ASP A 131 6.24 3.45 -3.08
CA ASP A 131 5.40 3.42 -4.28
C ASP A 131 5.94 4.28 -5.43
N GLU A 132 7.12 4.89 -5.25
CA GLU A 132 7.75 5.79 -6.23
C GLU A 132 8.99 5.16 -6.87
N LEU A 133 9.17 5.40 -8.17
CA LEU A 133 10.37 5.06 -8.93
C LEU A 133 10.99 6.34 -9.49
N ILE A 134 12.28 6.53 -9.22
CA ILE A 134 13.04 7.72 -9.63
C ILE A 134 13.97 7.35 -10.77
N PHE A 135 13.94 8.13 -11.85
CA PHE A 135 14.73 7.90 -13.05
C PHE A 135 15.53 9.13 -13.44
N GLU A 136 16.65 8.89 -14.11
CA GLU A 136 17.39 9.89 -14.89
C GLU A 136 17.11 9.65 -16.37
N ILE A 137 16.69 10.70 -17.08
CA ILE A 137 16.27 10.64 -18.48
C ILE A 137 16.77 11.90 -19.19
N ALA A 138 17.20 11.80 -20.45
CA ALA A 138 17.51 12.96 -21.27
C ALA A 138 16.29 13.89 -21.42
N GLU A 139 16.49 15.20 -21.26
CA GLU A 139 15.42 16.20 -21.27
C GLU A 139 14.52 16.10 -22.53
N SER A 140 15.12 15.82 -23.69
CA SER A 140 14.38 15.67 -24.96
C SER A 140 13.42 14.49 -24.99
N GLU A 141 13.61 13.48 -24.13
CA GLU A 141 12.87 12.22 -24.14
C GLU A 141 11.94 12.06 -22.93
N VAL A 142 12.00 12.97 -21.95
CA VAL A 142 11.36 12.81 -20.63
C VAL A 142 9.84 12.57 -20.71
N GLU A 143 9.13 13.33 -21.54
CA GLU A 143 7.68 13.19 -21.71
C GLU A 143 7.29 11.86 -22.35
N ARG A 144 8.05 11.43 -23.37
CA ARG A 144 7.79 10.19 -24.11
C ARG A 144 8.04 8.97 -23.23
N ILE A 145 9.22 8.92 -22.59
CA ILE A 145 9.63 7.79 -21.75
C ILE A 145 8.80 7.77 -20.47
N GLY A 146 8.60 8.92 -19.82
CA GLY A 146 7.82 9.02 -18.61
C GLY A 146 6.36 8.58 -18.80
N SER A 147 5.70 9.00 -19.89
CA SER A 147 4.36 8.51 -20.25
C SER A 147 4.32 6.99 -20.46
N ARG A 148 5.40 6.40 -21.01
CA ARG A 148 5.53 4.95 -21.18
C ARG A 148 5.66 4.24 -19.83
N PHE A 149 6.40 4.82 -18.88
CA PHE A 149 6.53 4.29 -17.51
C PHE A 149 5.21 4.34 -16.75
N VAL A 150 4.50 5.48 -16.77
CA VAL A 150 3.17 5.62 -16.17
C VAL A 150 2.24 4.51 -16.66
N LYS A 151 2.09 4.38 -17.98
CA LYS A 151 1.24 3.33 -18.56
C LYS A 151 1.67 1.92 -18.13
N THR A 152 2.97 1.66 -18.10
CA THR A 152 3.50 0.35 -17.68
C THR A 152 3.16 0.03 -16.23
N MET A 153 3.23 1.02 -15.34
CA MET A 153 2.87 0.87 -13.93
C MET A 153 1.37 0.72 -13.71
N GLU A 154 0.54 1.43 -14.47
CA GLU A 154 -0.92 1.35 -14.39
C GLU A 154 -1.45 0.00 -14.92
N ASP A 155 -0.84 -0.53 -15.98
CA ASP A 155 -1.26 -1.77 -16.63
C ASP A 155 -0.56 -3.04 -16.07
N ILE A 156 0.28 -2.91 -15.04
CA ILE A 156 1.21 -3.99 -14.64
C ILE A 156 0.50 -5.27 -14.16
N TYR A 157 -0.70 -5.15 -13.61
CA TYR A 157 -1.43 -6.27 -13.06
C TYR A 157 -2.95 -6.04 -13.12
N PRO A 158 -3.76 -7.04 -13.51
CA PRO A 158 -5.20 -6.90 -13.58
C PRO A 158 -5.79 -6.80 -12.17
N LEU A 159 -6.36 -5.64 -11.85
CA LEU A 159 -7.10 -5.38 -10.62
C LEU A 159 -8.55 -5.03 -10.92
N ASN A 160 -9.43 -5.20 -9.93
CA ASN A 160 -10.84 -4.80 -10.03
C ASN A 160 -11.04 -3.28 -10.05
N VAL A 161 -10.00 -2.52 -9.69
CA VAL A 161 -9.94 -1.06 -9.75
C VAL A 161 -8.65 -0.67 -10.47
N PRO A 162 -8.65 0.40 -11.27
CA PRO A 162 -7.45 0.84 -11.98
C PRO A 162 -6.36 1.27 -10.99
N LEU A 163 -5.11 0.98 -11.33
CA LEU A 163 -3.96 1.64 -10.72
C LEU A 163 -3.79 3.00 -11.40
N GLU A 164 -3.57 4.04 -10.60
CA GLU A 164 -3.27 5.38 -11.10
C GLU A 164 -1.82 5.72 -10.75
N CYS A 165 -1.06 6.20 -11.73
CA CYS A 165 0.32 6.62 -11.54
C CYS A 165 0.49 8.09 -11.95
N SER A 166 1.11 8.89 -11.08
CA SER A 166 1.47 10.28 -11.40
C SER A 166 2.93 10.39 -11.81
N MET A 167 3.22 11.30 -12.74
CA MET A 167 4.57 11.65 -13.13
C MET A 167 4.89 13.09 -12.71
N SER A 168 6.12 13.29 -12.24
CA SER A 168 6.69 14.57 -11.82
C SER A 168 8.08 14.68 -12.46
N VAL A 169 8.42 15.84 -13.01
CA VAL A 169 9.71 16.07 -13.70
C VAL A 169 10.37 17.29 -13.06
N GLY A 170 11.69 17.20 -12.83
CA GLY A 170 12.49 18.27 -12.25
C GLY A 170 13.97 18.03 -12.50
N GLU A 171 14.78 19.08 -12.36
CA GLU A 171 16.24 19.01 -12.61
C GLU A 171 16.99 18.35 -11.44
N ASN A 172 16.35 18.30 -10.28
CA ASN A 172 16.87 17.64 -9.09
C ASN A 172 15.72 17.04 -8.28
N TRP A 173 16.05 16.11 -7.39
CA TRP A 173 15.05 15.39 -6.60
C TRP A 173 14.20 16.30 -5.72
N GLY A 174 14.72 17.44 -5.25
CA GLY A 174 13.96 18.39 -4.42
C GLY A 174 12.80 19.08 -5.16
N GLU A 175 12.78 19.03 -6.50
CA GLU A 175 11.73 19.58 -7.34
C GLU A 175 10.63 18.56 -7.68
N LEU A 176 10.91 17.26 -7.48
CA LEU A 176 9.94 16.20 -7.68
C LEU A 176 8.87 16.30 -6.59
N LYS A 177 7.63 16.57 -7.00
CA LYS A 177 6.45 16.72 -6.14
C LYS A 177 5.43 15.62 -6.36
#